data_AF-A0A953ZD62-F1
#
_entry.id   AF-A0A953ZD62-F1
#
_cell.length_a   1.000
_cell.length_b   1.000
_cell.length_c   1.000
_cell.angle_alpha   90.00
_cell.angle_beta   90.00
_cell.angle_gamma   90.00
#
_symmetry.space_group_name_H-M   'P 1'
#
loop_
_entity.id
_entity.type
_entity.pdbx_description
1 polymer ?
#
loop_
_entity_poly.entity_id
_entity_poly.type
_entity_poly.pdbx_seq_one_letter_code
_entity_poly.pdbx_strand_id
1 'polypeptide(L)' 'MNKAQLVELILKNKKAGFESKAAAERAFDSVIDAVREGVQKDGKVQIIGFGTFSVRERSARNGR' A
#
# COMPACT_ATOMS: atom_id res chain seq x y z
N MET A 1 2.66 -6.87 -12.26
CA MET A 1 1.66 -7.07 -11.19
C MET A 1 0.94 -5.75 -10.99
N ASN A 2 -0.34 -5.68 -11.34
CA ASN A 2 -1.17 -4.48 -11.16
C ASN A 2 -2.13 -4.65 -9.97
N LYS A 3 -2.94 -3.62 -9.65
CA LYS A 3 -3.91 -3.66 -8.53
C LYS A 3 -4.82 -4.88 -8.60
N ALA A 4 -5.43 -5.16 -9.76
CA ALA A 4 -6.34 -6.28 -9.94
C ALA A 4 -5.66 -7.64 -9.67
N GLN A 5 -4.44 -7.82 -10.18
CA GLN A 5 -3.65 -9.03 -9.94
C GLN A 5 -3.27 -9.19 -8.46
N LEU A 6 -2.97 -8.10 -7.76
CA LEU A 6 -2.70 -8.11 -6.31
C LEU A 6 -3.93 -8.55 -5.51
N VAL A 7 -5.10 -7.98 -5.81
CA VAL A 7 -6.37 -8.35 -5.15
C VAL A 7 -6.70 -9.83 -5.37
N GLU A 8 -6.47 -10.34 -6.58
CA GLU A 8 -6.67 -11.77 -6.87
C GLU A 8 -5.71 -12.69 -6.11
N LEU A 9 -4.45 -12.27 -5.93
CA LEU A 9 -3.50 -13.01 -5.08
C LEU A 9 -3.91 -12.99 -3.61
N ILE A 10 -4.45 -11.87 -3.13
CA ILE A 10 -4.97 -11.75 -1.77
C ILE A 10 -6.14 -12.72 -1.55
N LEU A 11 -7.09 -12.81 -2.50
CA LEU A 11 -8.21 -13.74 -2.42
C LEU A 11 -7.78 -15.21 -2.46
N LYS A 12 -6.81 -15.54 -3.33
CA LYS A 12 -6.26 -16.90 -3.43
C LYS A 12 -5.51 -17.31 -2.16
N ASN A 13 -5.03 -16.34 -1.39
CA ASN A 13 -4.35 -16.62 -0.13
C ASN A 13 -5.37 -16.98 0.96
N LYS A 14 -5.42 -18.26 1.33
CA LYS A 14 -6.34 -18.78 2.35
C LYS A 14 -6.23 -18.09 3.71
N LYS A 15 -5.07 -17.47 4.02
CA LYS A 15 -4.88 -16.72 5.27
C LYS A 15 -5.60 -15.37 5.29
N ALA A 16 -5.95 -14.84 4.12
CA ALA A 16 -6.57 -13.52 4.01
C ALA A 16 -8.04 -13.54 4.44
N GLY A 17 -8.73 -14.68 4.32
CA GLY A 17 -10.07 -14.89 4.87
C GLY A 17 -11.17 -14.02 4.25
N PHE A 18 -10.95 -13.41 3.08
CA PHE A 18 -11.94 -12.55 2.43
C PHE A 18 -13.04 -13.37 1.74
N GLU A 19 -14.30 -12.99 1.99
CA GLU A 19 -15.48 -13.66 1.42
C GLU A 19 -15.75 -13.27 -0.04
N SER A 20 -15.24 -12.12 -0.51
CA SER A 20 -15.47 -11.65 -1.88
C SER A 20 -14.33 -10.78 -2.41
N LYS A 21 -14.21 -10.69 -3.75
CA LYS A 21 -13.24 -9.81 -4.44
C LYS A 21 -13.39 -8.35 -4.03
N ALA A 22 -14.63 -7.89 -3.88
CA ALA A 22 -14.91 -6.53 -3.43
C ALA A 22 -14.42 -6.28 -1.99
N ALA A 23 -14.52 -7.27 -1.09
CA ALA A 23 -14.01 -7.15 0.27
C ALA A 23 -12.47 -7.06 0.28
N ALA A 24 -11.79 -7.91 -0.51
CA ALA A 24 -10.33 -7.87 -0.64
C ALA A 24 -9.84 -6.56 -1.28
N GLU A 25 -10.56 -6.03 -2.27
CA GLU A 25 -10.23 -4.75 -2.90
C GLU A 25 -10.36 -3.58 -1.91
N ARG A 26 -11.47 -3.52 -1.16
CA ARG A 26 -11.65 -2.50 -0.12
C ARG A 26 -10.58 -2.56 0.96
N ALA A 27 -10.18 -3.77 1.38
CA ALA A 27 -9.12 -3.93 2.36
C ALA A 27 -7.77 -3.47 1.80
N PHE A 28 -7.46 -3.79 0.55
CA PHE A 28 -6.24 -3.31 -0.10
C PHE A 28 -6.21 -1.78 -0.18
N ASP A 29 -7.29 -1.16 -0.65
CA ASP A 29 -7.38 0.30 -0.75
C ASP A 29 -7.23 0.97 0.62
N SER A 30 -7.89 0.42 1.65
CA SER A 30 -7.75 0.92 3.02
C SER A 30 -6.31 0.87 3.54
N VAL A 31 -5.53 -0.16 3.18
CA VAL A 31 -4.11 -0.24 3.56
C VAL A 31 -3.30 0.83 2.84
N ILE A 32 -3.52 1.04 1.55
CA ILE A 32 -2.82 2.07 0.78
C ILE A 32 -3.14 3.47 1.33
N ASP A 33 -4.40 3.73 1.64
CA ASP A 33 -4.84 5.00 2.22
C ASP A 33 -4.25 5.22 3.62
N ALA A 34 -4.22 4.19 4.47
CA ALA A 34 -3.60 4.27 5.79
C ALA A 34 -2.09 4.56 5.71
N VAL A 35 -1.39 3.94 4.75
CA VAL A 35 0.04 4.23 4.51
C VAL A 35 0.22 5.66 4.02
N ARG A 36 -0.64 6.13 3.10
CA ARG A 36 -0.59 7.51 2.60
C ARG A 36 -0.79 8.52 3.72
N GLU A 37 -1.81 8.33 4.55
CA GLU A 37 -2.07 9.19 5.70
C GLU A 37 -0.95 9.16 6.73
N GLY A 38 -0.45 7.97 7.08
CA GLY A 38 0.64 7.83 8.04
C GLY A 38 1.92 8.52 7.56
N VAL A 39 2.27 8.36 6.29
CA VAL A 39 3.44 9.04 5.72
C VAL A 39 3.24 10.56 5.67
N GLN A 40 2.01 11.04 5.46
CA GLN A 40 1.70 12.47 5.50
C GLN A 40 1.77 13.07 6.91
N LYS A 41 1.31 12.33 7.93
CA LYS A 41 1.26 12.80 9.33
C LYS A 41 2.59 12.65 10.04
N ASP A 42 3.22 11.48 9.92
CA ASP A 42 4.39 11.09 10.71
C ASP A 42 5.70 11.14 9.90
N GLY A 43 5.62 11.45 8.60
CA GLY A 43 6.77 11.51 7.69
C GLY A 43 7.33 10.14 7.29
N LYS A 44 7.00 9.07 8.02
CA LYS A 44 7.40 7.69 7.75
C LYS A 44 6.40 6.66 8.28
N VAL A 45 6.27 5.54 7.59
CA VAL A 45 5.51 4.36 8.02
C VAL A 45 6.38 3.14 7.84
N GLN A 46 6.54 2.33 8.90
CA GLN A 46 7.35 1.11 8.88
C GLN A 46 6.45 -0.11 9.03
N ILE A 47 6.57 -1.05 8.08
CA ILE A 47 5.88 -2.34 8.11
C ILE A 47 6.96 -3.42 8.23
N ILE A 48 7.12 -3.97 9.44
CA ILE A 48 8.14 -4.97 9.76
C ILE A 48 7.99 -6.19 8.83
N GLY A 49 9.09 -6.62 8.22
CA GLY A 49 9.10 -7.74 7.28
C GLY A 49 8.67 -7.40 5.85
N PHE A 50 8.30 -6.13 5.57
CA PHE A 50 7.98 -5.66 4.22
C PHE A 50 8.86 -4.47 3.81
N GLY A 51 8.85 -3.39 4.58
CA GLY A 51 9.66 -2.21 4.28
C GLY A 51 9.23 -0.94 5.01
N THR A 52 9.91 0.16 4.68
CA THR A 52 9.65 1.48 5.23
C THR A 52 9.29 2.46 4.11
N PHE A 53 8.18 3.17 4.29
CA PHE A 53 7.72 4.25 3.43
C PHE A 53 8.05 5.57 4.11
N SER A 54 8.53 6.56 3.36
CA SER A 54 8.85 7.88 3.91
C SER A 54 8.68 8.98 2.87
N VAL A 55 8.36 10.19 3.33
CA VAL A 55 8.41 11.39 2.49
C VAL A 55 9.88 11.74 2.29
N ARG A 56 10.24 12.01 1.04
CA ARG A 56 11.55 12.57 0.71
C ARG A 56 11.37 13.87 -0.03
N GLU A 57 11.83 14.94 0.57
CA GLU A 57 11.91 16.23 -0.11
C GLU A 57 12.91 16.16 -1.25
N ARG A 58 12.53 16.74 -2.40
CA ARG A 58 13.41 16.83 -3.56
C ARG A 58 13.59 18.30 -3.90
N SER A 59 14.84 18.76 -3.82
CA SER A 59 15.23 20.07 -4.34
C SER A 59 15.07 20.14 -5.85
N ALA A 60 14.81 21.36 -6.34
CA ALA A 60 14.80 21.67 -7.76
C ALA A 60 16.16 21.31 -8.38
N ARG A 61 16.12 20.73 -9.59
CA ARG A 61 17.30 20.34 -10.36
C ARG A 61 17.01 20.59 -11.83
N ASN A 62 18.01 21.06 -12.58
CA ASN A 62 17.85 21.24 -14.01
C ASN A 62 17.71 19.86 -14.70
N GLY A 63 16.56 19.65 -15.33
CA GLY A 63 16.34 18.51 -16.23
C GLY A 63 17.07 18.73 -17.57
N ARG A 64 17.35 17.65 -18.29
CA ARG A 64 17.82 17.69 -19.68
C ARG A 64 16.64 17.73 -20.63
#